data_AF-T1ATU4-F1
#
_entry.id   AF-T1ATU4-F1
#
_cell.length_a   1.000
_cell.length_b   1.000
_cell.length_c   1.000
_cell.angle_alpha   90.00
_cell.angle_beta   90.00
_cell.angle_gamma   90.00
#
_symmetry.space_group_name_H-M   'P 1'
#
loop_
_entity.id
_entity.type
_entity.pdbx_description
1 polymer ?
#
loop_
_entity_poly.entity_id
_entity_poly.type
_entity_poly.pdbx_seq_one_letter_code
_entity_poly.pdbx_strand_id
1 'polypeptide(L)'
;MADLIGYSGPGHKHELVDGLVRYLTDPANLASELGRLSELELAAVAEAAHAADGRVNAGPFRAKYGDMPSGGPGSRLSLFFLAPSRIPADLGSRLSELTVAPAGARLGGLEELEQMPGLKVRLMELAGPADLSSVLRLCEAGALRCSDRTKRPSQATMLEVARVLSAGEIYSGGQGAIAAFAWPLLLQAGGLAELVGTKLQLTSKGRAALGRTAPPTIRNLWQRWLSHGLLDEFNRIDEIKGQSGRGALTKVGPRRLAVAEGLASCPADQWIAVDDFVRYLEAEEADLEVARDPWKLYISDR
;
A
#
# COMPACT_ATOMS: atom_id res chain seq x y z
N MET A 1 -3.82 -7.12 39.28
CA MET A 1 -4.69 -8.17 38.71
C MET A 1 -5.62 -8.76 39.75
N ALA A 2 -5.15 -9.24 40.91
CA ALA A 2 -6.01 -9.72 41.99
C ALA A 2 -7.07 -8.67 42.43
N ASP A 3 -6.64 -7.42 42.60
CA ASP A 3 -7.54 -6.31 42.95
C ASP A 3 -8.57 -5.97 41.86
N LEU A 4 -8.23 -6.22 40.58
CA LEU A 4 -9.12 -5.94 39.45
C LEU A 4 -10.29 -6.94 39.39
N ILE A 5 -10.07 -8.17 39.85
CA ILE A 5 -11.09 -9.22 39.90
C ILE A 5 -11.70 -9.39 41.30
N GLY A 6 -11.39 -8.47 42.23
CA GLY A 6 -11.91 -8.51 43.60
C GLY A 6 -11.45 -9.73 44.42
N TYR A 7 -10.32 -10.35 44.07
CA TYR A 7 -9.83 -11.53 44.77
C TYR A 7 -9.12 -11.14 46.07
N SER A 8 -9.62 -11.63 47.21
CA SER A 8 -9.11 -11.35 48.56
C SER A 8 -8.65 -12.61 49.32
N GLY A 9 -8.26 -13.68 48.61
CA GLY A 9 -7.81 -14.96 49.20
C GLY A 9 -6.29 -15.06 49.47
N PRO A 10 -5.81 -16.11 50.17
CA PRO A 10 -4.39 -16.29 50.53
C PRO A 10 -3.48 -16.54 49.31
N GLY A 11 -2.23 -16.07 49.39
CA GLY A 11 -1.33 -15.85 48.24
C GLY A 11 -0.52 -17.06 47.74
N HIS A 12 -1.16 -18.07 47.14
CA HIS A 12 -0.48 -19.02 46.26
C HIS A 12 -0.77 -18.74 44.78
N LYS A 13 0.27 -18.70 43.95
CA LYS A 13 0.18 -18.34 42.52
C LYS A 13 -0.85 -19.19 41.76
N HIS A 14 -1.00 -20.47 42.09
CA HIS A 14 -1.98 -21.35 41.43
C HIS A 14 -3.43 -20.93 41.71
N GLU A 15 -3.76 -20.51 42.93
CA GLU A 15 -5.11 -20.12 43.33
C GLU A 15 -5.54 -18.83 42.65
N LEU A 16 -4.59 -17.91 42.49
CA LEU A 16 -4.78 -16.69 41.70
C LEU A 16 -5.02 -16.99 40.22
N VAL A 17 -4.25 -17.93 39.64
CA VAL A 17 -4.44 -18.35 38.25
C VAL A 17 -5.79 -19.03 38.06
N ASP A 18 -6.18 -19.95 38.93
CA ASP A 18 -7.48 -20.65 38.85
C ASP A 18 -8.66 -19.70 39.05
N GLY A 19 -8.50 -18.70 39.93
CA GLY A 19 -9.47 -17.62 40.13
C GLY A 19 -9.61 -16.73 38.89
N LEU A 20 -8.48 -16.33 38.28
CA LEU A 20 -8.46 -15.55 37.04
C LEU A 20 -9.10 -16.32 35.89
N VAL A 21 -8.77 -17.60 35.72
CA VAL A 21 -9.36 -18.45 34.67
C VAL A 21 -10.87 -18.53 34.86
N ARG A 22 -11.36 -18.83 36.08
CA ARG A 22 -12.80 -18.87 36.37
C ARG A 22 -13.49 -17.53 36.12
N TYR A 23 -12.88 -16.43 36.53
CA TYR A 23 -13.43 -15.09 36.31
C TYR A 23 -13.52 -14.75 34.81
N LEU A 24 -12.46 -15.01 34.05
CA LEU A 24 -12.36 -14.70 32.61
C LEU A 24 -13.05 -15.73 31.70
N THR A 25 -13.53 -16.86 32.22
CA THR A 25 -14.35 -17.81 31.44
C THR A 25 -15.85 -17.57 31.58
N ASP A 26 -16.28 -16.78 32.56
CA ASP A 26 -17.66 -16.38 32.73
C ASP A 26 -18.03 -15.26 31.72
N PRO A 27 -18.98 -15.50 30.79
CA PRO A 27 -19.40 -14.50 29.80
C PRO A 27 -19.91 -13.19 30.42
N ALA A 28 -20.56 -13.24 31.58
CA ALA A 28 -21.09 -12.05 32.24
C ALA A 28 -19.97 -11.15 32.78
N ASN A 29 -18.93 -11.77 33.35
CA ASN A 29 -17.74 -11.05 33.83
C ASN A 29 -16.95 -10.47 32.64
N LEU A 30 -16.78 -11.23 31.55
CA LEU A 30 -16.14 -10.72 30.35
C LEU A 30 -16.88 -9.52 29.76
N ALA A 31 -18.20 -9.60 29.59
CA ALA A 31 -19.00 -8.50 29.07
C ALA A 31 -18.93 -7.25 29.97
N SER A 32 -18.95 -7.45 31.30
CA SER A 32 -18.77 -6.38 32.29
C SER A 32 -17.40 -5.70 32.18
N GLU A 33 -16.33 -6.47 32.03
CA GLU A 33 -14.98 -5.93 31.88
C GLU A 33 -14.77 -5.22 30.54
N LEU A 34 -15.32 -5.74 29.45
CA LEU A 34 -15.31 -5.09 28.14
C LEU A 34 -16.04 -3.75 28.16
N GLY A 35 -17.18 -3.66 28.83
CA GLY A 35 -17.95 -2.41 28.98
C GLY A 35 -17.24 -1.34 29.81
N ARG A 36 -16.13 -1.66 30.47
CA ARG A 36 -15.32 -0.72 31.27
C ARG A 36 -14.04 -0.28 30.55
N LEU A 37 -13.77 -0.82 29.37
CA LEU A 37 -12.65 -0.39 28.53
C LEU A 37 -12.99 0.92 27.82
N SER A 38 -11.98 1.75 27.59
CA SER A 38 -12.09 2.85 26.62
C SER A 38 -12.30 2.30 25.21
N GLU A 39 -12.75 3.17 24.29
CA GLU A 39 -12.95 2.80 22.88
C GLU A 39 -11.68 2.21 22.25
N LEU A 40 -10.51 2.82 22.52
CA LEU A 40 -9.23 2.37 21.99
C LEU A 40 -8.77 1.02 22.58
N GLU A 41 -9.02 0.80 23.87
CA GLU A 41 -8.74 -0.48 24.53
C GLU A 41 -9.66 -1.59 24.02
N LEU A 42 -10.95 -1.30 23.85
CA LEU A 42 -11.91 -2.23 23.29
C LEU A 42 -11.57 -2.59 21.84
N ALA A 43 -11.15 -1.61 21.04
CA ALA A 43 -10.68 -1.85 19.68
C ALA A 43 -9.46 -2.79 19.67
N ALA A 44 -8.49 -2.59 20.55
CA ALA A 44 -7.33 -3.48 20.67
C ALA A 44 -7.73 -4.91 21.04
N VAL A 45 -8.69 -5.09 21.95
CA VAL A 45 -9.21 -6.42 22.30
C VAL A 45 -9.93 -7.06 21.11
N ALA A 46 -10.76 -6.31 20.38
CA ALA A 46 -11.45 -6.82 19.19
C ALA A 46 -10.47 -7.22 18.08
N GLU A 47 -9.49 -6.37 17.76
CA GLU A 47 -8.45 -6.66 16.76
C GLU A 47 -7.70 -7.96 17.10
N ALA A 48 -7.25 -8.11 18.35
CA ALA A 48 -6.58 -9.34 18.77
C ALA A 48 -7.51 -10.56 18.83
N ALA A 49 -8.77 -10.41 19.23
CA ALA A 49 -9.71 -11.53 19.32
C ALA A 49 -10.08 -12.10 17.94
N HIS A 50 -10.10 -11.25 16.91
CA HIS A 50 -10.40 -11.63 15.53
C HIS A 50 -9.13 -11.93 14.69
N ALA A 51 -7.93 -11.64 15.22
CA ALA A 51 -6.67 -12.00 14.59
C ALA A 51 -6.33 -13.50 14.76
N ALA A 52 -5.83 -14.13 13.68
CA ALA A 52 -5.52 -15.56 13.68
C ALA A 52 -4.44 -15.96 14.71
N ASP A 53 -3.54 -15.04 15.07
CA ASP A 53 -2.50 -15.27 16.07
C ASP A 53 -2.81 -14.64 17.44
N GLY A 54 -3.99 -14.03 17.60
CA GLY A 54 -4.40 -13.40 18.85
C GLY A 54 -3.68 -12.10 19.17
N ARG A 55 -3.00 -11.45 18.20
CA ARG A 55 -2.15 -10.28 18.46
C ARG A 55 -2.72 -8.99 17.88
N VAL A 56 -2.35 -7.87 18.52
CA VAL A 56 -2.50 -6.54 17.92
C VAL A 56 -1.19 -6.16 17.23
N ASN A 57 -1.23 -5.92 15.93
CA ASN A 57 -0.11 -5.36 15.17
C ASN A 57 -0.06 -3.84 15.39
N ALA A 58 1.01 -3.35 16.04
CA ALA A 58 1.07 -1.97 16.50
C ALA A 58 1.11 -0.92 15.37
N GLY A 59 1.69 -1.26 14.20
CA GLY A 59 1.73 -0.35 13.04
C GLY A 59 0.33 -0.12 12.47
N PRO A 60 -0.33 -1.16 11.93
CA PRO A 60 -1.69 -1.08 11.39
C PRO A 60 -2.70 -0.54 12.40
N PHE A 61 -2.58 -0.93 13.67
CA PHE A 61 -3.45 -0.40 14.72
C PHE A 61 -3.30 1.11 14.89
N ARG A 62 -2.08 1.64 15.00
CA ARG A 62 -1.86 3.10 15.07
C ARG A 62 -2.30 3.80 13.79
N ALA A 63 -2.07 3.20 12.64
CA ALA A 63 -2.50 3.75 11.37
C ALA A 63 -4.03 3.89 11.30
N LYS A 64 -4.76 2.92 11.85
CA LYS A 64 -6.23 2.89 11.88
C LYS A 64 -6.86 3.77 12.96
N TYR A 65 -6.31 3.73 14.18
CA TYR A 65 -6.91 4.34 15.37
C TYR A 65 -6.16 5.59 15.89
N GLY A 66 -5.03 5.95 15.26
CA GLY A 66 -4.21 7.11 15.61
C GLY A 66 -3.17 6.86 16.69
N ASP A 67 -3.46 6.02 17.69
CA ASP A 67 -2.53 5.70 18.79
C ASP A 67 -2.72 4.28 19.32
N MET A 68 -1.83 3.82 20.21
CA MET A 68 -1.99 2.58 20.98
C MET A 68 -2.79 2.85 22.26
N PRO A 69 -3.59 1.89 22.75
CA PRO A 69 -4.19 2.01 24.07
C PRO A 69 -3.09 2.14 25.13
N SER A 70 -3.33 3.00 26.12
CA SER A 70 -2.45 3.16 27.28
C SER A 70 -2.53 1.92 28.18
N GLY A 71 -1.74 0.89 27.84
CA GLY A 71 -1.67 -0.37 28.57
C GLY A 71 -0.42 -0.48 29.44
N GLY A 72 -0.55 -1.17 30.57
CA GLY A 72 0.58 -1.46 31.45
C GLY A 72 0.25 -2.52 32.50
N PRO A 73 1.26 -3.04 33.24
CA PRO A 73 1.02 -3.97 34.33
C PRO A 73 0.01 -3.40 35.33
N GLY A 74 -1.10 -4.09 35.56
CA GLY A 74 -2.15 -3.66 36.49
C GLY A 74 -3.26 -2.79 35.88
N SER A 75 -3.19 -2.46 34.58
CA SER A 75 -4.33 -1.90 33.83
C SER A 75 -5.43 -2.94 33.62
N ARG A 76 -6.66 -2.50 33.35
CA ARG A 76 -7.76 -3.42 33.01
C ARG A 76 -7.48 -4.17 31.70
N LEU A 77 -6.86 -3.51 30.73
CA LEU A 77 -6.39 -4.13 29.49
C LEU A 77 -5.45 -5.34 29.72
N SER A 78 -4.66 -5.33 30.81
CA SER A 78 -3.77 -6.45 31.16
C SER A 78 -4.50 -7.75 31.54
N LEU A 79 -5.81 -7.70 31.78
CA LEU A 79 -6.64 -8.90 31.97
C LEU A 79 -6.74 -9.73 30.68
N PHE A 80 -6.69 -9.07 29.52
CA PHE A 80 -6.84 -9.72 28.22
C PHE A 80 -5.49 -10.05 27.57
N PHE A 81 -4.47 -9.22 27.80
CA PHE A 81 -3.14 -9.36 27.22
C PHE A 81 -2.11 -9.89 28.23
N LEU A 82 -2.15 -11.21 28.49
CA LEU A 82 -1.27 -11.88 29.48
C LEU A 82 0.20 -11.99 29.03
N ALA A 83 0.46 -11.86 27.73
CA ALA A 83 1.77 -11.74 27.11
C ALA A 83 1.78 -10.45 26.27
N PRO A 84 2.95 -9.84 25.96
CA PRO A 84 3.01 -8.56 25.25
C PRO A 84 2.24 -8.63 23.92
N SER A 85 1.08 -7.97 23.93
CA SER A 85 0.15 -7.86 22.83
C SER A 85 -0.38 -9.18 22.26
N ARG A 86 -0.59 -10.22 23.10
CA ARG A 86 -1.30 -11.45 22.69
C ARG A 86 -2.41 -11.86 23.67
N ILE A 87 -3.59 -12.15 23.13
CA ILE A 87 -4.71 -12.79 23.82
C ILE A 87 -4.54 -14.32 23.74
N PRO A 88 -4.67 -15.07 24.85
CA PRO A 88 -4.70 -16.54 24.85
C PRO A 88 -5.81 -17.08 23.94
N ALA A 89 -5.57 -18.20 23.24
CA ALA A 89 -6.50 -18.71 22.21
C ALA A 89 -7.90 -19.07 22.74
N ASP A 90 -7.98 -19.62 23.95
CA ASP A 90 -9.21 -19.96 24.65
C ASP A 90 -10.02 -18.72 25.05
N LEU A 91 -9.34 -17.64 25.45
CA LEU A 91 -9.95 -16.36 25.73
C LEU A 91 -10.36 -15.65 24.43
N GLY A 92 -9.52 -15.69 23.39
CA GLY A 92 -9.79 -15.08 22.09
C GLY A 92 -11.05 -15.61 21.43
N SER A 93 -11.27 -16.93 21.48
CA SER A 93 -12.49 -17.56 20.95
C SER A 93 -13.77 -17.08 21.63
N ARG A 94 -13.70 -16.74 22.93
CA ARG A 94 -14.86 -16.21 23.67
C ARG A 94 -15.05 -14.72 23.42
N LEU A 95 -13.96 -13.98 23.29
CA LEU A 95 -14.00 -12.55 23.02
C LEU A 95 -14.51 -12.26 21.61
N SER A 96 -14.21 -13.10 20.61
CA SER A 96 -14.73 -12.93 19.25
C SER A 96 -16.25 -13.11 19.16
N GLU A 97 -16.85 -13.91 20.06
CA GLU A 97 -18.32 -14.03 20.20
C GLU A 97 -18.97 -12.81 20.87
N LEU A 98 -18.22 -12.12 21.73
CA LEU A 98 -18.69 -10.96 22.51
C LEU A 98 -18.31 -9.60 21.90
N THR A 99 -17.48 -9.59 20.85
CA THR A 99 -17.01 -8.38 20.17
C THR A 99 -17.39 -8.39 18.70
N VAL A 100 -17.65 -7.20 18.16
CA VAL A 100 -17.89 -7.04 16.72
C VAL A 100 -16.55 -7.14 16.00
N ALA A 101 -16.52 -7.87 14.89
CA ALA A 101 -15.36 -7.92 14.01
C ALA A 101 -14.96 -6.50 13.58
N PRO A 102 -13.69 -6.10 13.75
CA PRO A 102 -13.25 -4.76 13.37
C PRO A 102 -13.55 -4.49 11.89
N ALA A 103 -14.20 -3.36 11.61
CA ALA A 103 -14.39 -2.92 10.23
C ALA A 103 -13.05 -2.56 9.59
N GLY A 104 -12.91 -2.68 8.27
CA GLY A 104 -11.73 -2.15 7.56
C GLY A 104 -11.53 -0.65 7.82
N ALA A 105 -10.29 -0.19 7.69
CA ALA A 105 -9.93 1.21 7.70
C ALA A 105 -10.75 1.99 6.66
N ARG A 106 -10.99 3.26 6.96
CA ARG A 106 -11.72 4.15 6.04
C ARG A 106 -10.78 5.20 5.53
N LEU A 107 -10.78 5.38 4.21
CA LEU A 107 -10.07 6.45 3.55
C LEU A 107 -11.05 7.63 3.35
N GLY A 108 -10.93 8.64 4.22
CA GLY A 108 -11.65 9.90 4.07
C GLY A 108 -10.96 10.80 3.05
N GLY A 109 -11.73 11.47 2.21
CA GLY A 109 -11.24 12.51 1.32
C GLY A 109 -11.78 13.89 1.70
N LEU A 110 -11.13 14.92 1.17
CA LEU A 110 -11.55 16.32 1.26
C LEU A 110 -12.32 16.68 -0.01
N GLU A 111 -13.47 17.33 0.14
CA GLU A 111 -14.24 17.84 -1.00
C GLU A 111 -13.51 19.02 -1.68
N GLU A 112 -12.87 19.87 -0.88
CA GLU A 112 -12.15 21.04 -1.34
C GLU A 112 -10.66 20.96 -1.01
N LEU A 113 -9.83 21.40 -1.95
CA LEU A 113 -8.39 21.49 -1.77
C LEU A 113 -8.00 22.91 -1.36
N GLU A 114 -7.30 23.05 -0.24
CA GLU A 114 -6.78 24.34 0.21
C GLU A 114 -5.78 24.89 -0.83
N GLN A 115 -6.03 26.13 -1.27
CA GLN A 115 -5.17 26.78 -2.26
C GLN A 115 -3.86 27.21 -1.61
N MET A 116 -2.75 26.64 -2.09
CA MET A 116 -1.42 26.95 -1.60
C MET A 116 -0.54 27.52 -2.73
N PRO A 117 0.32 28.52 -2.46
CA PRO A 117 1.25 29.02 -3.46
C PRO A 117 2.13 27.90 -4.04
N GLY A 118 2.16 27.79 -5.37
CA GLY A 118 2.92 26.76 -6.08
C GLY A 118 2.23 25.39 -6.20
N LEU A 119 1.01 25.24 -5.69
CA LEU A 119 0.18 24.06 -5.91
C LEU A 119 -0.09 23.86 -7.41
N LYS A 120 0.16 22.64 -7.90
CA LYS A 120 -0.07 22.25 -9.29
C LYS A 120 -1.10 21.13 -9.34
N VAL A 121 -2.27 21.43 -9.89
CA VAL A 121 -3.33 20.44 -10.11
C VAL A 121 -3.14 19.78 -11.48
N ARG A 122 -3.20 18.45 -11.52
CA ARG A 122 -3.08 17.65 -12.76
C ARG A 122 -4.34 16.82 -12.96
N LEU A 123 -5.15 17.20 -13.96
CA LEU A 123 -6.38 16.51 -14.31
C LEU A 123 -6.08 15.29 -15.20
N MET A 124 -5.72 14.17 -14.57
CA MET A 124 -5.24 12.97 -15.26
C MET A 124 -6.28 12.30 -16.16
N GLU A 125 -7.58 12.50 -15.90
CA GLU A 125 -8.66 12.04 -16.78
C GLU A 125 -8.56 12.71 -18.17
N LEU A 126 -8.13 13.97 -18.23
CA LEU A 126 -7.92 14.71 -19.48
C LEU A 126 -6.51 14.49 -20.03
N ALA A 127 -5.50 14.55 -19.15
CA ALA A 127 -4.10 14.48 -19.55
C ALA A 127 -3.70 13.07 -20.04
N GLY A 128 -4.18 12.00 -19.41
CA GLY A 128 -3.85 10.62 -19.77
C GLY A 128 -4.20 10.27 -21.21
N PRO A 129 -5.44 10.53 -21.69
CA PRO A 129 -5.82 10.37 -23.09
C PRO A 129 -4.98 11.18 -24.07
N ALA A 130 -4.70 12.46 -23.75
CA ALA A 130 -3.90 13.33 -24.60
C ALA A 130 -2.45 12.83 -24.71
N ASP A 131 -1.84 12.48 -23.58
CA ASP A 131 -0.48 11.94 -23.50
C ASP A 131 -0.37 10.61 -24.28
N LEU A 132 -1.34 9.70 -24.12
CA LEU A 132 -1.36 8.45 -24.88
C LEU A 132 -1.34 8.72 -26.40
N SER A 133 -2.19 9.64 -26.87
CA SER A 133 -2.25 10.01 -28.30
C SER A 133 -0.92 10.58 -28.79
N SER A 134 -0.32 11.51 -28.04
CA SER A 134 0.95 12.14 -28.36
C SER A 134 2.10 11.12 -28.43
N VAL A 135 2.21 10.24 -27.43
CA VAL A 135 3.29 9.24 -27.39
C VAL A 135 3.13 8.18 -28.49
N LEU A 136 1.89 7.76 -28.80
CA LEU A 136 1.64 6.86 -29.93
C LEU A 136 2.09 7.49 -31.26
N ARG A 137 1.82 8.79 -31.47
CA ARG A 137 2.27 9.51 -32.66
C ARG A 137 3.80 9.67 -32.73
N LEU A 138 4.46 9.94 -31.60
CA LEU A 138 5.93 9.94 -31.55
C LEU A 138 6.51 8.56 -31.90
N CYS A 139 5.86 7.48 -31.45
CA CYS A 139 6.25 6.12 -31.80
C CYS A 139 6.05 5.84 -33.30
N GLU A 140 4.92 6.27 -33.87
CA GLU A 140 4.62 6.15 -35.31
C GLU A 140 5.65 6.90 -36.17
N ALA A 141 6.01 8.12 -35.77
CA ALA A 141 7.06 8.92 -36.40
C ALA A 141 8.47 8.31 -36.25
N GLY A 142 8.63 7.28 -35.41
CA GLY A 142 9.90 6.61 -35.20
C GLY A 142 10.90 7.40 -34.35
N ALA A 143 10.42 8.36 -33.56
CA ALA A 143 11.24 9.21 -32.70
C ALA A 143 11.70 8.50 -31.41
N LEU A 144 11.05 7.40 -31.04
CA LEU A 144 11.30 6.71 -29.78
C LEU A 144 12.32 5.57 -29.93
N ARG A 145 13.33 5.57 -29.05
CA ARG A 145 14.35 4.53 -28.95
C ARG A 145 14.45 3.96 -27.54
N CYS A 146 14.56 2.64 -27.45
CA CYS A 146 14.74 1.90 -26.21
C CYS A 146 15.92 0.92 -26.34
N SER A 147 16.51 0.54 -25.20
CA SER A 147 17.56 -0.48 -25.18
C SER A 147 17.00 -1.88 -25.43
N ASP A 148 17.64 -2.66 -26.27
CA ASP A 148 17.25 -4.06 -26.51
C ASP A 148 17.41 -4.92 -25.25
N ARG A 149 18.42 -4.59 -24.41
CA ARG A 149 18.76 -5.30 -23.17
C ARG A 149 17.81 -4.98 -22.04
N THR A 150 17.63 -3.69 -21.74
CA THR A 150 16.87 -3.26 -20.55
C THR A 150 15.45 -2.81 -20.86
N LYS A 151 15.09 -2.69 -22.16
CA LYS A 151 13.83 -2.13 -22.67
C LYS A 151 13.58 -0.66 -22.31
N ARG A 152 14.49 -0.04 -21.55
CA ARG A 152 14.39 1.34 -21.07
C ARG A 152 14.53 2.34 -22.20
N PRO A 153 13.79 3.46 -22.16
CA PRO A 153 13.99 4.56 -23.10
C PRO A 153 15.38 5.18 -22.92
N SER A 154 15.94 5.67 -24.03
CA SER A 154 17.15 6.52 -23.97
C SER A 154 16.85 7.89 -23.37
N GLN A 155 17.88 8.63 -22.96
CA GLN A 155 17.71 10.00 -22.48
C GLN A 155 17.06 10.91 -23.53
N ALA A 156 17.45 10.77 -24.80
CA ALA A 156 16.85 11.51 -25.90
C ALA A 156 15.35 11.19 -26.05
N THR A 157 14.98 9.90 -25.97
CA THR A 157 13.57 9.47 -25.98
C THR A 157 12.77 10.10 -24.83
N MET A 158 13.34 10.14 -23.62
CA MET A 158 12.67 10.76 -22.47
C MET A 158 12.48 12.27 -22.68
N LEU A 159 13.44 12.98 -23.28
CA LEU A 159 13.30 14.40 -23.61
C LEU A 159 12.20 14.64 -24.64
N GLU A 160 12.12 13.82 -25.70
CA GLU A 160 11.06 13.93 -26.70
C GLU A 160 9.67 13.67 -26.11
N VAL A 161 9.54 12.63 -25.27
CA VAL A 161 8.26 12.34 -24.61
C VAL A 161 7.88 13.48 -23.66
N ALA A 162 8.80 13.97 -22.83
CA ALA A 162 8.52 15.03 -21.87
C ALA A 162 7.98 16.32 -22.53
N ARG A 163 8.42 16.64 -23.75
CA ARG A 163 7.96 17.81 -24.51
C ARG A 163 6.49 17.71 -24.96
N VAL A 164 5.95 16.51 -25.10
CA VAL A 164 4.58 16.29 -25.62
C VAL A 164 3.56 15.93 -24.54
N LEU A 165 3.99 15.86 -23.26
CA LEU A 165 3.08 15.62 -22.13
C LEU A 165 2.21 16.86 -21.89
N SER A 166 0.90 16.66 -21.97
CA SER A 166 -0.12 17.71 -21.86
C SER A 166 -0.09 18.43 -20.51
N ALA A 167 0.13 17.69 -19.42
CA ALA A 167 0.26 18.21 -18.06
C ALA A 167 1.73 18.29 -17.59
N GLY A 168 2.69 18.22 -18.53
CA GLY A 168 4.11 18.18 -18.25
C GLY A 168 4.56 16.95 -17.45
N GLU A 169 5.83 16.94 -17.08
CA GLU A 169 6.43 15.88 -16.27
C GLU A 169 6.03 16.00 -14.79
N ILE A 170 5.75 14.86 -14.15
CA ILE A 170 5.28 14.78 -12.75
C ILE A 170 6.40 15.17 -11.80
N TYR A 171 7.60 14.69 -12.11
CA TYR A 171 8.75 14.79 -11.24
C TYR A 171 9.97 15.23 -12.05
N SER A 172 10.49 16.42 -11.72
CA SER A 172 11.63 17.05 -12.39
C SER A 172 12.91 17.08 -11.54
N GLY A 173 12.90 16.37 -10.41
CA GLY A 173 14.05 16.26 -9.50
C GLY A 173 15.16 15.32 -9.99
N GLY A 174 16.22 15.18 -9.19
CA GLY A 174 17.45 14.46 -9.54
C GLY A 174 17.29 12.97 -9.86
N GLN A 175 16.19 12.33 -9.43
CA GLN A 175 15.86 10.93 -9.72
C GLN A 175 15.23 10.72 -11.11
N GLY A 176 15.10 11.78 -11.92
CA GLY A 176 14.66 11.72 -13.31
C GLY A 176 13.14 11.69 -13.50
N ALA A 177 12.74 11.85 -14.76
CA ALA A 177 11.36 11.89 -15.22
C ALA A 177 10.60 10.58 -14.89
N ILE A 178 9.33 10.69 -14.49
CA ILE A 178 8.45 9.53 -14.21
C ILE A 178 7.67 9.19 -15.48
N ALA A 179 6.85 10.12 -15.98
CA ALA A 179 5.94 9.86 -17.08
C ALA A 179 6.71 9.61 -18.38
N ALA A 180 7.72 10.43 -18.68
CA ALA A 180 8.52 10.26 -19.88
C ALA A 180 9.34 8.96 -19.91
N PHE A 181 9.72 8.44 -18.73
CA PHE A 181 10.35 7.14 -18.59
C PHE A 181 9.31 6.00 -18.75
N ALA A 182 8.14 6.14 -18.14
CA ALA A 182 7.12 5.10 -18.08
C ALA A 182 6.40 4.88 -19.42
N TRP A 183 6.06 5.93 -20.15
CA TRP A 183 5.25 5.83 -21.37
C TRP A 183 5.79 4.84 -22.42
N PRO A 184 7.07 4.90 -22.83
CA PRO A 184 7.65 3.91 -23.76
C PRO A 184 7.60 2.47 -23.23
N LEU A 185 7.69 2.28 -21.91
CA LEU A 185 7.61 0.97 -21.27
C LEU A 185 6.18 0.45 -21.19
N LEU A 186 5.20 1.32 -20.93
CA LEU A 186 3.78 0.99 -20.93
C LEU A 186 3.33 0.55 -22.33
N LEU A 187 3.75 1.26 -23.39
CA LEU A 187 3.46 0.85 -24.77
C LEU A 187 4.03 -0.55 -25.08
N GLN A 188 5.26 -0.84 -24.64
CA GLN A 188 5.87 -2.16 -24.80
C GLN A 188 5.13 -3.25 -23.99
N ALA A 189 4.87 -3.03 -22.70
CA ALA A 189 4.19 -3.99 -21.83
C ALA A 189 2.75 -4.27 -22.30
N GLY A 190 2.08 -3.24 -22.81
CA GLY A 190 0.75 -3.31 -23.41
C GLY A 190 0.69 -3.98 -24.78
N GLY A 191 1.84 -4.28 -25.39
CA GLY A 191 1.93 -4.80 -26.76
C GLY A 191 1.45 -3.80 -27.83
N LEU A 192 1.44 -2.51 -27.51
CA LEU A 192 1.14 -1.45 -28.48
C LEU A 192 2.37 -1.09 -29.31
N ALA A 193 3.57 -1.31 -28.77
CA ALA A 193 4.81 -1.13 -29.48
C ALA A 193 5.79 -2.28 -29.20
N GLU A 194 6.69 -2.52 -30.14
CA GLU A 194 7.74 -3.53 -30.05
C GLU A 194 9.08 -2.94 -30.53
N LEU A 195 10.17 -3.60 -30.13
CA LEU A 195 11.51 -3.17 -30.52
C LEU A 195 11.93 -3.85 -31.82
N VAL A 196 12.36 -3.04 -32.78
CA VAL A 196 13.04 -3.48 -34.00
C VAL A 196 14.46 -2.93 -33.94
N GLY A 197 15.38 -3.75 -33.42
CA GLY A 197 16.61 -3.24 -32.81
C GLY A 197 16.26 -2.22 -31.72
N THR A 198 16.99 -1.12 -31.66
CA THR A 198 16.76 -0.07 -30.64
C THR A 198 15.58 0.85 -30.93
N LYS A 199 14.91 0.72 -32.09
CA LYS A 199 13.80 1.59 -32.47
C LYS A 199 12.49 1.00 -31.95
N LEU A 200 11.72 1.81 -31.23
CA LEU A 200 10.39 1.43 -30.78
C LEU A 200 9.38 1.69 -31.91
N GLN A 201 8.69 0.65 -32.36
CA GLN A 201 7.74 0.72 -33.48
C GLN A 201 6.36 0.24 -33.04
N LEU A 202 5.30 0.84 -33.58
CA LEU A 202 3.94 0.41 -33.29
C LEU A 202 3.67 -0.99 -33.85
N THR A 203 3.01 -1.82 -33.07
CA THR A 203 2.42 -3.08 -33.54
C THR A 203 1.15 -2.80 -34.34
N SER A 204 0.52 -3.84 -34.91
CA SER A 204 -0.83 -3.72 -35.48
C SER A 204 -1.85 -3.18 -34.47
N LYS A 205 -1.75 -3.64 -33.21
CA LYS A 205 -2.57 -3.18 -32.08
C LYS A 205 -2.29 -1.70 -31.76
N GLY A 206 -1.03 -1.28 -31.76
CA GLY A 206 -0.64 0.11 -31.55
C GLY A 206 -1.18 1.04 -32.63
N ARG A 207 -1.05 0.65 -33.91
CA ARG A 207 -1.63 1.42 -35.03
C ARG A 207 -3.14 1.55 -34.90
N ALA A 208 -3.83 0.48 -34.54
CA ALA A 208 -5.27 0.53 -34.30
C ALA A 208 -5.64 1.46 -33.13
N ALA A 209 -4.76 1.63 -32.13
CA ALA A 209 -5.02 2.50 -30.99
C ALA A 209 -5.00 4.01 -31.34
N LEU A 210 -4.32 4.43 -32.41
CA LEU A 210 -4.31 5.82 -32.87
C LEU A 210 -5.70 6.34 -33.28
N GLY A 211 -6.56 5.46 -33.79
CA GLY A 211 -7.92 5.78 -34.23
C GLY A 211 -9.02 5.45 -33.22
N ARG A 212 -8.67 4.94 -32.03
CA ARG A 212 -9.63 4.55 -30.99
C ARG A 212 -9.73 5.61 -29.90
N THR A 213 -10.85 5.62 -29.18
CA THR A 213 -10.95 6.36 -27.92
C THR A 213 -9.94 5.82 -26.90
N ALA A 214 -9.31 6.70 -26.13
CA ALA A 214 -8.25 6.34 -25.19
C ALA A 214 -8.65 5.41 -24.02
N PRO A 215 -9.83 5.53 -23.37
CA PRO A 215 -10.09 4.83 -22.10
C PRO A 215 -9.94 3.30 -22.13
N PRO A 216 -10.46 2.57 -23.14
CA PRO A 216 -10.22 1.12 -23.25
C PRO A 216 -8.74 0.77 -23.41
N THR A 217 -7.98 1.60 -24.12
CA THR A 217 -6.54 1.42 -24.32
C THR A 217 -5.80 1.66 -23.00
N ILE A 218 -6.10 2.74 -22.28
CA ILE A 218 -5.51 3.04 -20.96
C ILE A 218 -5.82 1.91 -19.97
N ARG A 219 -7.07 1.44 -19.90
CA ARG A 219 -7.46 0.29 -19.07
C ARG A 219 -6.62 -0.95 -19.40
N ASN A 220 -6.43 -1.24 -20.68
CA ASN A 220 -5.61 -2.39 -21.09
C ASN A 220 -4.13 -2.21 -20.70
N LEU A 221 -3.57 -1.00 -20.86
CA LEU A 221 -2.22 -0.68 -20.42
C LEU A 221 -2.07 -0.88 -18.90
N TRP A 222 -3.03 -0.40 -18.11
CA TRP A 222 -3.07 -0.57 -16.65
C TRP A 222 -3.09 -2.06 -16.26
N GLN A 223 -4.00 -2.86 -16.82
CA GLN A 223 -4.08 -4.29 -16.52
C GLN A 223 -2.80 -5.06 -16.93
N ARG A 224 -2.20 -4.66 -18.06
CA ARG A 224 -0.92 -5.24 -18.51
C ARG A 224 0.21 -4.82 -17.60
N TRP A 225 0.23 -3.57 -17.11
CA TRP A 225 1.19 -3.12 -16.13
C TRP A 225 1.06 -3.88 -14.81
N LEU A 226 -0.14 -4.09 -14.27
CA LEU A 226 -0.34 -4.88 -13.05
C LEU A 226 0.21 -6.31 -13.16
N SER A 227 -0.04 -6.96 -14.29
CA SER A 227 0.27 -8.39 -14.48
C SER A 227 1.63 -8.68 -15.12
N HIS A 228 2.23 -7.73 -15.84
CA HIS A 228 3.44 -7.96 -16.63
C HIS A 228 4.65 -7.22 -16.05
N GLY A 229 5.61 -7.98 -15.54
CA GLY A 229 6.87 -7.47 -15.00
C GLY A 229 7.91 -7.08 -16.06
N LEU A 230 7.51 -6.35 -17.12
CA LEU A 230 8.48 -5.91 -18.15
C LEU A 230 9.59 -5.04 -17.52
N LEU A 231 9.21 -4.26 -16.51
CA LEU A 231 10.09 -3.47 -15.67
C LEU A 231 9.63 -3.62 -14.22
N ASP A 232 10.54 -3.45 -13.27
CA ASP A 232 10.25 -3.10 -11.88
C ASP A 232 10.50 -1.60 -11.72
N GLU A 233 9.55 -0.83 -11.20
CA GLU A 233 9.62 0.63 -11.06
C GLU A 233 10.85 1.09 -10.26
N PHE A 234 11.28 0.29 -9.29
CA PHE A 234 12.41 0.61 -8.41
C PHE A 234 13.74 0.66 -9.16
N ASN A 235 13.84 -0.13 -10.23
CA ASN A 235 15.02 -0.13 -11.09
C ASN A 235 15.27 1.21 -11.79
N ARG A 236 14.34 2.19 -11.71
CA ARG A 236 14.55 3.58 -12.16
C ARG A 236 15.47 4.37 -11.22
N ILE A 237 15.53 4.00 -9.94
CA ILE A 237 16.34 4.69 -8.93
C ILE A 237 17.72 4.05 -8.92
N ASP A 238 18.65 4.63 -9.68
CA ASP A 238 19.98 4.07 -9.83
C ASP A 238 20.85 4.26 -8.58
N GLU A 239 20.46 5.13 -7.63
CA GLU A 239 21.15 5.33 -6.34
C GLU A 239 21.10 4.08 -5.44
N ILE A 240 20.05 3.28 -5.57
CA ILE A 240 19.90 2.03 -4.81
C ILE A 240 20.56 0.92 -5.62
N LYS A 241 21.68 0.39 -5.12
CA LYS A 241 22.42 -0.70 -5.77
C LYS A 241 21.99 -2.06 -5.22
N GLY A 242 22.38 -3.12 -5.93
CA GLY A 242 22.07 -4.51 -5.56
C GLY A 242 20.65 -4.99 -5.91
N GLN A 243 19.83 -4.13 -6.54
CA GLN A 243 18.45 -4.45 -6.95
C GLN A 243 18.34 -5.67 -7.89
N SER A 244 19.34 -5.90 -8.74
CA SER A 244 19.38 -7.07 -9.65
C SER A 244 19.82 -8.37 -8.96
N GLY A 245 20.17 -8.33 -7.67
CA GLY A 245 20.55 -9.49 -6.89
C GLY A 245 19.39 -10.48 -6.73
N ARG A 246 19.69 -11.79 -6.81
CA ARG A 246 18.67 -12.82 -6.64
C ARG A 246 18.02 -12.70 -5.25
N GLY A 247 16.71 -12.43 -5.26
CA GLY A 247 15.93 -12.27 -4.03
C GLY A 247 16.27 -11.01 -3.23
N ALA A 248 16.82 -9.97 -3.88
CA ALA A 248 16.98 -8.65 -3.24
C ALA A 248 15.61 -7.96 -3.11
N LEU A 249 14.84 -7.92 -4.19
CA LEU A 249 13.49 -7.34 -4.22
C LEU A 249 12.40 -8.42 -4.14
N THR A 250 11.24 -8.05 -3.61
CA THR A 250 10.01 -8.83 -3.67
C THR A 250 9.43 -8.81 -5.09
N LYS A 251 8.45 -9.69 -5.34
CA LYS A 251 7.83 -9.78 -6.67
C LYS A 251 7.05 -8.49 -6.98
N VAL A 252 7.15 -8.04 -8.22
CA VAL A 252 6.50 -6.80 -8.68
C VAL A 252 4.96 -6.93 -8.69
N GLY A 253 4.44 -8.07 -9.13
CA GLY A 253 2.99 -8.28 -9.29
C GLY A 253 2.18 -8.06 -8.00
N PRO A 254 2.49 -8.76 -6.89
CA PRO A 254 1.80 -8.55 -5.61
C PRO A 254 1.85 -7.10 -5.13
N ARG A 255 3.02 -6.45 -5.17
CA ARG A 255 3.15 -5.03 -4.79
C ARG A 255 2.26 -4.10 -5.61
N ARG A 256 2.20 -4.32 -6.94
CA ARG A 256 1.33 -3.53 -7.82
C ARG A 256 -0.14 -3.77 -7.53
N LEU A 257 -0.52 -5.01 -7.21
CA LEU A 257 -1.90 -5.34 -6.87
C LEU A 257 -2.32 -4.65 -5.56
N ALA A 258 -1.47 -4.69 -4.53
CA ALA A 258 -1.72 -4.00 -3.26
C ALA A 258 -1.95 -2.49 -3.46
N VAL A 259 -1.11 -1.83 -4.28
CA VAL A 259 -1.32 -0.41 -4.64
C VAL A 259 -2.63 -0.21 -5.43
N ALA A 260 -2.95 -1.11 -6.35
CA ALA A 260 -4.16 -1.00 -7.17
C ALA A 260 -5.46 -1.17 -6.34
N GLU A 261 -5.47 -2.10 -5.39
CA GLU A 261 -6.57 -2.31 -4.45
C GLU A 261 -6.75 -1.10 -3.54
N GLY A 262 -5.64 -0.53 -3.05
CA GLY A 262 -5.66 0.74 -2.34
C GLY A 262 -6.27 1.87 -3.16
N LEU A 263 -5.78 2.08 -4.38
CA LEU A 263 -6.30 3.13 -5.28
C LEU A 263 -7.77 2.93 -5.64
N ALA A 264 -8.24 1.68 -5.73
CA ALA A 264 -9.65 1.37 -5.95
C ALA A 264 -10.56 1.72 -4.75
N SER A 265 -9.97 1.87 -3.57
CA SER A 265 -10.66 2.27 -2.33
C SER A 265 -10.76 3.79 -2.18
N CYS A 266 -10.07 4.57 -3.02
CA CYS A 266 -10.15 6.02 -3.02
C CYS A 266 -11.56 6.48 -3.45
N PRO A 267 -12.24 7.34 -2.65
CA PRO A 267 -13.48 7.96 -3.09
C PRO A 267 -13.28 8.79 -4.37
N ALA A 268 -14.23 8.68 -5.30
CA ALA A 268 -14.29 9.54 -6.47
C ALA A 268 -14.60 10.98 -6.07
N ASP A 269 -14.12 11.94 -6.87
CA ASP A 269 -14.38 13.38 -6.71
C ASP A 269 -13.94 13.98 -5.36
N GLN A 270 -12.99 13.33 -4.68
CA GLN A 270 -12.41 13.82 -3.43
C GLN A 270 -10.87 13.85 -3.49
N TRP A 271 -10.28 14.78 -2.74
CA TRP A 271 -8.85 14.90 -2.57
C TRP A 271 -8.38 14.05 -1.40
N ILE A 272 -7.29 13.32 -1.60
CA ILE A 272 -6.71 12.46 -0.56
C ILE A 272 -5.26 12.86 -0.41
N ALA A 273 -4.85 13.18 0.82
CA ALA A 273 -3.45 13.41 1.11
C ALA A 273 -2.68 12.10 0.94
N VAL A 274 -1.47 12.19 0.36
CA VAL A 274 -0.63 10.99 0.16
C VAL A 274 -0.34 10.29 1.49
N ASP A 275 -0.14 11.06 2.56
CA ASP A 275 0.10 10.51 3.90
C ASP A 275 -1.13 9.76 4.46
N ASP A 276 -2.35 10.23 4.18
CA ASP A 276 -3.57 9.53 4.57
C ASP A 276 -3.77 8.26 3.73
N PHE A 277 -3.42 8.30 2.44
CA PHE A 277 -3.44 7.10 1.60
C PHE A 277 -2.42 6.05 2.06
N VAL A 278 -1.20 6.46 2.41
CA VAL A 278 -0.18 5.55 2.96
C VAL A 278 -0.60 5.00 4.31
N ARG A 279 -1.17 5.83 5.19
CA ARG A 279 -1.71 5.39 6.48
C ARG A 279 -2.84 4.37 6.29
N TYR A 280 -3.72 4.58 5.32
CA TYR A 280 -4.76 3.62 4.96
C TYR A 280 -4.18 2.28 4.52
N LEU A 281 -3.17 2.29 3.64
CA LEU A 281 -2.50 1.06 3.20
C LEU A 281 -1.83 0.32 4.36
N GLU A 282 -1.22 1.04 5.31
CA GLU A 282 -0.64 0.44 6.52
C GLU A 282 -1.73 -0.15 7.43
N ALA A 283 -2.85 0.55 7.60
CA ALA A 283 -3.99 0.08 8.39
C ALA A 283 -4.64 -1.18 7.80
N GLU A 284 -4.64 -1.32 6.48
CA GLU A 284 -5.14 -2.50 5.75
C GLU A 284 -4.07 -3.59 5.56
N GLU A 285 -2.88 -3.44 6.16
CA GLU A 285 -1.78 -4.40 6.05
C GLU A 285 -1.40 -4.75 4.61
N ALA A 286 -1.46 -3.74 3.71
CA ALA A 286 -1.17 -3.93 2.30
C ALA A 286 0.26 -4.44 2.05
N ASP A 287 0.41 -5.44 1.17
CA ASP A 287 1.72 -6.04 0.83
C ASP A 287 2.56 -5.10 -0.06
N LEU A 288 3.18 -4.11 0.60
CA LEU A 288 4.06 -3.11 -0.02
C LEU A 288 5.55 -3.39 0.24
N GLU A 289 5.90 -4.52 0.85
CA GLU A 289 7.30 -4.83 1.17
C GLU A 289 8.12 -4.91 -0.12
N VAL A 290 9.10 -4.02 -0.28
CA VAL A 290 9.92 -3.91 -1.51
C VAL A 290 11.15 -4.80 -1.44
N ALA A 291 11.84 -4.80 -0.30
CA ALA A 291 13.08 -5.51 -0.11
C ALA A 291 12.81 -6.85 0.55
N ARG A 292 13.10 -7.95 -0.14
CA ARG A 292 13.09 -9.28 0.48
C ARG A 292 14.29 -9.48 1.39
N ASP A 293 15.43 -8.89 1.00
CA ASP A 293 16.67 -8.97 1.74
C ASP A 293 17.35 -7.59 1.72
N PRO A 294 17.06 -6.73 2.71
CA PRO A 294 17.57 -5.37 2.76
C PRO A 294 19.09 -5.29 2.74
N TRP A 295 19.80 -6.30 3.24
CA TRP A 295 21.27 -6.34 3.29
C TRP A 295 21.92 -6.45 1.91
N LYS A 296 21.14 -6.83 0.88
CA LYS A 296 21.60 -6.83 -0.51
C LYS A 296 21.44 -5.46 -1.18
N LEU A 297 20.70 -4.55 -0.56
CA LEU A 297 20.48 -3.20 -1.07
C LEU A 297 21.41 -2.23 -0.35
N TYR A 298 22.06 -1.35 -1.10
CA TYR A 298 22.94 -0.34 -0.53
C TYR A 298 22.87 0.94 -1.34
N ILE A 299 23.04 2.07 -0.65
CA ILE A 299 23.21 3.38 -1.29
C ILE A 299 24.70 3.55 -1.51
N SER A 300 25.11 3.78 -2.76
CA SER A 300 26.48 4.18 -3.07
C SER A 300 26.51 5.67 -3.36
N ASP A 301 27.45 6.40 -2.76
CA ASP A 301 27.74 7.77 -3.18
C ASP A 301 28.18 7.78 -4.65
N ARG A 302 27.77 8.83 -5.38
CA ARG A 302 28.07 9.01 -6.79
C ARG A 302 29.53 9.39 -7.02
#